data_AF-A0A261SG83-F1
#
_entry.id   AF-A0A261SG83-F1
#
_cell.length_a   1.000
_cell.length_b   1.000
_cell.length_c   1.000
_cell.angle_alpha   90.00
_cell.angle_beta   90.00
_cell.angle_gamma   90.00
#
_symmetry.space_group_name_H-M   'P 1'
#
loop_
_entity.id
_entity.type
_entity.pdbx_description
1 polymer ?
#
loop_
_entity_poly.entity_id
_entity_poly.type
_entity_poly.pdbx_seq_one_letter_code
_entity_poly.pdbx_strand_id
1 'polypeptide(L)'
;MAINQILPFGLVPSANVLSPEEYADLGARAGGFQSGVARSSEVNTPLRQTSFVASALAQYIVERSGLDVLDDGDVAGLVGKLIAALAASPAFTGAPTAPTPAPQDNSSRVATTAFVESALASFSELSTESRAGLIRLATTALAQAMVDDGTALTPRKLADSFKGANQQLSGQGFQKLPGGLILQWGELTITNTGNITFPSAFPNGVLNVSATAMSAIDSTTTSSCFVELAVRNAGQMWAKVIQYDGRLGTRGIHWTALGW
;
A
#
# COMPACT_ATOMS: atom_id res chain seq x y z
N MET A 1 45.33 0.12 17.40
CA MET A 1 44.84 -1.11 16.75
C MET A 1 45.14 -2.25 17.70
N ALA A 2 44.21 -3.19 17.86
CA ALA A 2 44.45 -4.38 18.66
C ALA A 2 45.61 -5.22 18.08
N ILE A 3 46.34 -5.92 18.94
CA ILE A 3 47.60 -6.59 18.61
C ILE A 3 47.40 -8.11 18.57
N ASN A 4 48.00 -8.75 17.56
CA ASN A 4 48.13 -10.19 17.46
C ASN A 4 49.55 -10.61 17.91
N GLN A 5 49.67 -11.27 19.06
CA GLN A 5 50.94 -11.82 19.55
C GLN A 5 51.16 -13.29 19.17
N ILE A 6 50.16 -13.95 18.56
CA ILE A 6 50.31 -15.31 18.05
C ILE A 6 51.03 -15.22 16.71
N LEU A 7 52.35 -15.30 16.77
CA LEU A 7 53.22 -15.14 15.59
C LEU A 7 53.48 -16.50 14.91
N PRO A 8 53.42 -16.54 13.57
CA PRO A 8 53.66 -17.77 12.83
C PRO A 8 55.17 -18.09 12.79
N PHE A 9 55.51 -19.38 12.80
CA PHE A 9 56.89 -19.85 12.76
C PHE A 9 57.29 -20.27 11.33
N GLY A 10 58.47 -19.85 10.85
CA GLY A 10 59.08 -20.41 9.65
C GLY A 10 58.37 -20.08 8.32
N LEU A 11 57.85 -18.85 8.14
CA LEU A 11 57.15 -18.43 6.91
C LEU A 11 58.07 -17.97 5.76
N VAL A 12 59.36 -17.77 6.02
CA VAL A 12 60.28 -17.27 4.99
C VAL A 12 60.53 -18.33 3.91
N PRO A 13 60.75 -17.95 2.64
CA PRO A 13 60.99 -18.91 1.55
C PRO A 13 62.18 -19.86 1.79
N SER A 14 63.18 -19.42 2.56
CA SER A 14 64.35 -20.22 2.94
C SER A 14 64.22 -20.88 4.31
N ALA A 15 63.00 -21.03 4.84
CA ALA A 15 62.78 -21.69 6.10
C ALA A 15 63.25 -23.15 6.02
N ASN A 16 63.77 -23.67 7.14
CA ASN A 16 64.20 -25.06 7.22
C ASN A 16 62.97 -25.97 7.41
N VAL A 17 62.28 -26.27 6.32
CA VAL A 17 61.00 -27.00 6.25
C VAL A 17 60.92 -27.80 4.96
N LEU A 18 60.12 -28.86 4.93
CA LEU A 18 59.89 -29.69 3.75
C LEU A 18 58.98 -29.00 2.73
N SER A 19 59.12 -29.36 1.45
CA SER A 19 58.16 -28.98 0.41
C SER A 19 56.77 -29.62 0.68
N PRO A 20 55.68 -29.09 0.09
CA PRO A 20 54.37 -29.70 0.19
C PRO A 20 54.34 -31.16 -0.28
N GLU A 21 55.08 -31.48 -1.34
CA GLU A 21 55.18 -32.84 -1.89
C GLU A 21 55.96 -33.76 -0.94
N GLU A 22 57.14 -33.33 -0.48
CA GLU A 22 57.96 -34.12 0.45
C GLU A 22 57.27 -34.37 1.80
N TYR A 23 56.51 -33.39 2.30
CA TYR A 23 55.74 -33.55 3.52
C TYR A 23 54.54 -34.49 3.34
N ALA A 24 53.88 -34.44 2.18
CA ALA A 24 52.76 -35.33 1.89
C ALA A 24 53.19 -36.81 1.93
N ASP A 25 54.38 -37.10 1.43
CA ASP A 25 54.99 -38.44 1.34
C ASP A 25 55.72 -38.88 2.63
N LEU A 26 55.92 -37.98 3.59
CA LEU A 26 56.59 -38.30 4.85
C LEU A 26 55.78 -39.31 5.67
N GLY A 27 56.32 -40.52 5.87
CA GLY A 27 55.66 -41.58 6.67
C GLY A 27 55.34 -41.17 8.12
N ALA A 28 56.17 -40.31 8.71
CA ALA A 28 55.94 -39.76 10.06
C ALA A 28 54.76 -38.75 10.12
N ARG A 29 54.26 -38.22 8.99
CA ARG A 29 53.08 -37.33 8.98
C ARG A 29 51.84 -38.04 9.51
N ALA A 30 51.66 -39.31 9.15
CA ALA A 30 50.48 -40.09 9.56
C ALA A 30 50.65 -40.74 10.94
N GLY A 31 51.84 -41.30 11.22
CA GLY A 31 52.12 -42.05 12.45
C GLY A 31 52.75 -41.25 13.59
N GLY A 32 53.06 -39.97 13.37
CA GLY A 32 53.86 -39.15 14.29
C GLY A 32 55.35 -39.53 14.31
N PHE A 33 56.16 -38.70 14.97
CA PHE A 33 57.56 -39.01 15.20
C PHE A 33 57.69 -40.11 16.27
N GLN A 34 58.36 -41.19 15.90
CA GLN A 34 58.67 -42.31 16.80
C GLN A 34 59.97 -42.04 17.58
N SER A 35 60.27 -42.89 18.56
CA SER A 35 61.52 -42.81 19.33
C SER A 35 62.73 -42.84 18.39
N GLY A 36 63.55 -41.79 18.41
CA GLY A 36 64.68 -41.60 17.50
C GLY A 36 64.98 -40.12 17.26
N VAL A 37 65.76 -39.83 16.22
CA VAL A 37 66.09 -38.46 15.81
C VAL A 37 65.25 -38.09 14.59
N ALA A 38 64.42 -37.06 14.70
CA ALA A 38 63.70 -36.47 13.58
C ALA A 38 64.53 -35.34 12.95
N ARG A 39 64.47 -35.18 11.62
CA ARG A 39 65.15 -34.05 10.98
C ARG A 39 64.47 -32.75 11.38
N SER A 40 65.24 -31.70 11.57
CA SER A 40 64.69 -30.39 11.95
C SER A 40 63.69 -29.87 10.91
N SER A 41 63.89 -30.12 9.62
CA SER A 41 62.91 -29.79 8.57
C SER A 41 61.59 -30.56 8.71
N GLU A 42 61.65 -31.83 9.12
CA GLU A 42 60.46 -32.66 9.35
C GLU A 42 59.66 -32.12 10.54
N VAL A 43 60.31 -31.67 11.62
CA VAL A 43 59.66 -31.13 12.83
C VAL A 43 59.16 -29.69 12.62
N ASN A 44 59.92 -28.86 11.90
CA ASN A 44 59.56 -27.46 11.64
C ASN A 44 58.34 -27.35 10.72
N THR A 45 58.12 -28.31 9.83
CA THR A 45 56.98 -28.30 8.89
C THR A 45 55.61 -28.32 9.58
N PRO A 46 55.30 -29.27 10.49
CA PRO A 46 54.05 -29.25 11.25
C PRO A 46 53.96 -28.04 12.19
N LEU A 47 55.08 -27.60 12.81
CA LEU A 47 55.10 -26.39 13.64
C LEU A 47 54.74 -25.13 12.83
N ARG A 48 55.24 -25.00 11.59
CA ARG A 48 54.85 -23.93 10.66
C ARG A 48 53.36 -24.02 10.33
N GLN A 49 52.83 -25.20 10.01
CA GLN A 49 51.41 -25.36 9.65
C GLN A 49 50.47 -24.98 10.80
N THR A 50 50.76 -25.43 12.03
CA THR A 50 49.93 -25.13 13.20
C THR A 50 50.02 -23.66 13.60
N SER A 51 51.22 -23.09 13.67
CA SER A 51 51.42 -21.68 14.03
C SER A 51 50.87 -20.73 12.97
N PHE A 52 50.93 -21.08 11.68
CA PHE A 52 50.30 -20.32 10.60
C PHE A 52 48.78 -20.22 10.77
N VAL A 53 48.10 -21.35 11.00
CA VAL A 53 46.64 -21.37 11.21
C VAL A 53 46.26 -20.64 12.49
N ALA A 54 47.02 -20.85 13.58
CA ALA A 54 46.78 -20.17 14.84
C ALA A 54 46.92 -18.64 14.71
N SER A 55 47.96 -18.18 14.01
CA SER A 55 48.19 -16.75 13.77
C SER A 55 47.08 -16.14 12.89
N ALA A 56 46.64 -16.84 11.85
CA ALA A 56 45.54 -16.38 10.99
C ALA A 56 44.21 -16.27 11.77
N LEU A 57 43.92 -17.23 12.64
CA LEU A 57 42.74 -17.18 13.51
C LEU A 57 42.84 -16.05 14.53
N ALA A 58 44.01 -15.86 15.15
CA ALA A 58 44.25 -14.75 16.07
C ALA A 58 44.08 -13.40 15.37
N GLN A 59 44.57 -13.26 14.14
CA GLN A 59 44.38 -12.07 13.32
C GLN A 59 42.90 -11.79 13.04
N TYR A 60 42.12 -12.82 12.69
CA TYR A 60 40.67 -12.70 12.52
C TYR A 60 39.98 -12.22 13.80
N ILE A 61 40.35 -12.76 14.96
CA ILE A 61 39.79 -12.34 16.25
C ILE A 61 40.10 -10.87 16.52
N VAL A 62 41.35 -10.44 16.32
CA VAL A 62 41.80 -9.05 16.48
C VAL A 62 40.96 -8.11 15.59
N GLU A 63 40.81 -8.45 14.32
CA GLU A 63 40.09 -7.61 13.34
C GLU A 63 38.59 -7.52 13.63
N ARG A 64 37.97 -8.59 14.12
CA ARG A 64 36.51 -8.65 14.31
C ARG A 64 36.03 -8.26 15.69
N SER A 65 36.79 -8.60 16.74
CA SER A 65 36.43 -8.26 18.12
C SER A 65 37.02 -6.91 18.56
N GLY A 66 38.09 -6.43 17.91
CA GLY A 66 38.84 -5.25 18.35
C GLY A 66 39.61 -5.46 19.65
N LEU A 67 39.77 -6.71 20.12
CA LEU A 67 40.49 -7.07 21.33
C LEU A 67 41.86 -7.68 21.01
N ASP A 68 42.83 -7.46 21.88
CA ASP A 68 44.17 -8.04 21.75
C ASP A 68 44.13 -9.56 21.92
N VAL A 69 44.89 -10.26 21.08
CA VAL A 69 45.18 -11.69 21.26
C VAL A 69 46.62 -11.81 21.73
N LEU A 70 46.78 -12.04 23.04
CA LEU A 70 48.07 -12.13 23.73
C LEU A 70 48.55 -13.58 23.80
N ASP A 71 49.86 -13.78 23.85
CA ASP A 71 50.49 -15.09 24.09
C ASP A 71 50.69 -15.31 25.59
N ASP A 72 49.57 -15.41 26.33
CA ASP A 72 49.54 -15.52 27.81
C ASP A 72 49.08 -16.88 28.33
N GLY A 73 48.71 -17.80 27.42
CA GLY A 73 48.20 -19.12 27.76
C GLY A 73 46.75 -19.15 28.26
N ASP A 74 46.02 -18.03 28.24
CA ASP A 74 44.61 -17.98 28.66
C ASP A 74 43.66 -18.51 27.57
N VAL A 75 43.47 -19.82 27.56
CA VAL A 75 42.55 -20.50 26.62
C VAL A 75 41.10 -20.03 26.79
N ALA A 76 40.65 -19.81 28.03
CA ALA A 76 39.27 -19.40 28.30
C ALA A 76 39.02 -17.98 27.77
N GLY A 77 39.96 -17.06 28.00
CA GLY A 77 39.93 -15.71 27.45
C GLY A 77 39.97 -15.71 25.92
N LEU A 78 40.81 -16.55 25.30
CA LEU A 78 40.85 -16.68 23.84
C LEU A 78 39.53 -17.17 23.26
N VAL A 79 38.89 -18.16 23.88
CA VAL A 79 37.55 -18.64 23.47
C VAL A 79 36.50 -17.53 23.60
N GLY A 80 36.53 -16.75 24.68
CA GLY A 80 35.65 -15.60 24.84
C GLY A 80 35.82 -14.55 23.73
N LYS A 81 37.07 -14.23 23.38
CA LYS A 81 37.40 -13.32 22.27
C LYS A 81 36.95 -13.88 20.92
N LEU A 82 37.09 -15.19 20.70
CA LEU A 82 36.59 -15.86 19.48
C LEU A 82 35.07 -15.80 19.36
N ILE A 83 34.33 -16.03 20.45
CA ILE A 83 32.87 -15.90 20.46
C ILE A 83 32.46 -14.46 20.13
N ALA A 84 33.14 -13.46 20.71
CA ALA A 84 32.89 -12.05 20.40
C ALA A 84 33.15 -11.73 18.92
N ALA A 85 34.25 -12.24 18.35
CA ALA A 85 34.58 -12.07 16.94
C ALA A 85 33.54 -12.71 16.00
N LEU A 86 33.03 -13.90 16.34
CA LEU A 86 31.98 -14.59 15.57
C LEU A 86 30.62 -13.89 15.69
N ALA A 87 30.29 -13.36 16.87
CA ALA A 87 29.07 -12.58 17.08
C ALA A 87 29.09 -11.23 16.33
N ALA A 88 30.28 -10.69 16.03
CA ALA A 88 30.46 -9.46 15.26
C ALA A 88 30.26 -9.64 13.73
N SER A 89 30.02 -10.87 13.25
CA SER A 89 29.97 -11.22 11.82
C SER A 89 28.54 -11.54 11.35
N PRO A 90 28.03 -10.85 10.31
CA PRO A 90 27.58 -9.48 10.47
C PRO A 90 26.49 -9.41 11.55
N ALA A 91 26.68 -8.56 12.54
CA ALA A 91 25.59 -8.27 13.46
C ALA A 91 24.47 -7.56 12.69
N PHE A 92 23.26 -8.13 12.68
CA PHE A 92 22.03 -7.36 12.37
C PHE A 92 21.71 -6.37 13.51
N THR A 93 22.73 -5.77 14.11
CA THR A 93 22.63 -4.77 15.18
C THR A 93 23.20 -3.46 14.65
N GLY A 94 22.67 -2.33 15.12
CA GLY A 94 23.02 -1.02 14.57
C GLY A 94 22.51 -0.84 13.13
N ALA A 95 23.39 -0.35 12.24
CA ALA A 95 23.09 -0.07 10.83
C ALA A 95 23.87 -1.03 9.89
N PRO A 96 23.42 -2.28 9.73
CA PRO A 96 24.10 -3.24 8.86
C PRO A 96 24.14 -2.75 7.42
N THR A 97 25.32 -2.80 6.79
CA THR A 97 25.52 -2.41 5.40
C THR A 97 25.53 -3.63 4.49
N ALA A 98 24.82 -3.58 3.36
CA ALA A 98 24.93 -4.56 2.28
C ALA A 98 25.16 -3.85 0.94
N PRO A 99 25.74 -4.50 -0.07
CA PRO A 99 25.79 -3.95 -1.42
C PRO A 99 24.39 -3.67 -1.93
N THR A 100 24.16 -2.50 -2.50
CA THR A 100 22.85 -2.16 -3.10
C THR A 100 22.67 -2.92 -4.41
N PRO A 101 21.64 -3.78 -4.54
CA PRO A 101 21.34 -4.47 -5.78
C PRO A 101 20.94 -3.50 -6.91
N ALA A 102 21.04 -3.97 -8.16
CA ALA A 102 20.50 -3.25 -9.30
C ALA A 102 18.95 -3.23 -9.25
N PRO A 103 18.28 -2.22 -9.84
CA PRO A 103 16.82 -2.20 -9.93
C PRO A 103 16.26 -3.48 -10.56
N GLN A 104 15.07 -3.91 -10.10
CA GLN A 104 14.36 -5.11 -10.57
C GLN A 104 15.03 -6.47 -10.26
N ASP A 105 16.09 -6.49 -9.46
CA ASP A 105 16.69 -7.74 -8.98
C ASP A 105 15.68 -8.55 -8.13
N ASN A 106 15.51 -9.83 -8.48
CA ASN A 106 14.60 -10.79 -7.83
C ASN A 106 15.33 -11.98 -7.19
N SER A 107 16.63 -11.85 -6.95
CA SER A 107 17.44 -12.85 -6.24
C SER A 107 17.09 -12.95 -4.76
N SER A 108 17.62 -13.98 -4.09
CA SER A 108 17.46 -14.21 -2.64
C SER A 108 18.39 -13.36 -1.76
N ARG A 109 19.02 -12.31 -2.31
CA ARG A 109 19.96 -11.43 -1.59
C ARG A 109 19.22 -10.47 -0.64
N VAL A 110 19.96 -9.92 0.33
CA VAL A 110 19.44 -8.88 1.23
C VAL A 110 19.14 -7.60 0.44
N ALA A 111 17.95 -7.04 0.62
CA ALA A 111 17.57 -5.74 0.08
C ALA A 111 18.09 -4.60 0.98
N THR A 112 18.80 -3.62 0.40
CA THR A 112 19.21 -2.40 1.11
C THR A 112 18.07 -1.37 1.16
N THR A 113 18.13 -0.42 2.09
CA THR A 113 17.16 0.69 2.14
C THR A 113 17.14 1.52 0.86
N ALA A 114 18.29 1.74 0.23
CA ALA A 114 18.40 2.42 -1.06
C ALA A 114 17.69 1.66 -2.20
N PHE A 115 17.81 0.33 -2.21
CA PHE A 115 17.08 -0.50 -3.18
C PHE A 115 15.57 -0.40 -2.97
N VAL A 116 15.10 -0.54 -1.73
CA VAL A 116 13.68 -0.43 -1.37
C VAL A 116 13.13 0.96 -1.73
N GLU A 117 13.85 2.04 -1.42
CA GLU A 117 13.47 3.41 -1.79
C GLU A 117 13.33 3.57 -3.31
N SER A 118 14.29 3.06 -4.08
CA SER A 118 14.23 3.10 -5.55
C SER A 118 13.04 2.31 -6.12
N ALA A 119 12.72 1.16 -5.50
CA ALA A 119 11.59 0.33 -5.91
C ALA A 119 10.26 1.03 -5.59
N LEU A 120 10.15 1.65 -4.41
CA LEU A 120 8.95 2.39 -3.98
C LEU A 120 8.77 3.72 -4.70
N ALA A 121 9.84 4.36 -5.18
CA ALA A 121 9.75 5.62 -5.91
C ALA A 121 8.86 5.51 -7.16
N SER A 122 8.77 4.32 -7.76
CA SER A 122 7.83 4.05 -8.87
C SER A 122 6.35 4.17 -8.49
N PHE A 123 6.02 4.14 -7.20
CA PHE A 123 4.67 4.30 -6.65
C PHE A 123 4.45 5.67 -5.99
N SER A 124 5.39 6.62 -6.13
CA SER A 124 5.35 7.91 -5.42
C SER A 124 4.32 8.91 -5.95
N GLU A 125 3.78 8.68 -7.14
CA GLU A 125 2.83 9.59 -7.77
C GLU A 125 1.41 9.02 -7.77
N LEU A 126 0.43 9.90 -7.58
CA LEU A 126 -0.98 9.54 -7.79
C LEU A 126 -1.17 9.12 -9.25
N SER A 127 -2.00 8.09 -9.44
CA SER A 127 -2.46 7.72 -10.77
C SER A 127 -3.20 8.89 -11.42
N THR A 128 -2.99 9.06 -12.72
CA THR A 128 -3.75 10.01 -13.54
C THR A 128 -4.27 9.27 -14.77
N GLU A 129 -5.05 9.93 -15.62
CA GLU A 129 -5.58 9.33 -16.85
C GLU A 129 -4.48 8.83 -17.80
N SER A 130 -3.25 9.37 -17.71
CA SER A 130 -2.13 9.02 -18.58
C SER A 130 -1.01 8.23 -17.88
N ARG A 131 -1.10 8.02 -16.56
CA ARG A 131 -0.04 7.40 -15.76
C ARG A 131 -0.62 6.45 -14.71
N ALA A 132 -0.17 5.20 -14.73
CA ALA A 132 -0.46 4.24 -13.65
C ALA A 132 0.24 4.67 -12.36
N GLY A 133 -0.44 4.55 -11.22
CA GLY A 133 0.06 4.96 -9.91
C GLY A 133 -0.86 4.47 -8.79
N LEU A 134 -0.66 4.97 -7.57
CA LEU A 134 -1.56 4.69 -6.46
C LEU A 134 -2.76 5.64 -6.51
N ILE A 135 -3.96 5.15 -6.20
CA ILE A 135 -5.17 5.97 -6.08
C ILE A 135 -5.80 5.78 -4.70
N ARG A 136 -6.27 6.86 -4.09
CA ARG A 136 -6.99 6.81 -2.81
C ARG A 136 -8.47 6.55 -3.05
N LEU A 137 -9.14 5.90 -2.10
CA LEU A 137 -10.60 5.75 -2.13
C LEU A 137 -11.32 7.07 -1.81
N ALA A 138 -12.42 7.32 -2.52
CA ALA A 138 -13.28 8.47 -2.32
C ALA A 138 -14.00 8.45 -0.95
N THR A 139 -14.22 9.62 -0.36
CA THR A 139 -15.14 9.78 0.78
C THR A 139 -16.57 9.92 0.27
N THR A 140 -17.58 9.82 1.15
CA THR A 140 -18.98 10.06 0.74
C THR A 140 -19.18 11.48 0.21
N ALA A 141 -18.53 12.47 0.81
CA ALA A 141 -18.63 13.86 0.36
C ALA A 141 -18.03 14.04 -1.05
N LEU A 142 -16.86 13.45 -1.31
CA LEU A 142 -16.24 13.48 -2.64
C LEU A 142 -17.11 12.76 -3.69
N ALA A 143 -17.63 11.58 -3.32
CA ALA A 143 -18.52 10.81 -4.18
C ALA A 143 -19.83 11.55 -4.50
N GLN A 144 -20.37 12.36 -3.58
CA GLN A 144 -21.58 13.14 -3.80
C GLN A 144 -21.33 14.43 -4.59
N ALA A 145 -20.13 15.02 -4.44
CA ALA A 145 -19.75 16.24 -5.14
C ALA A 145 -19.43 15.99 -6.63
N MET A 146 -18.87 14.82 -6.97
CA MET A 146 -18.55 14.43 -8.36
C MET A 146 -17.62 15.44 -9.09
N VAL A 147 -16.65 16.01 -8.36
CA VAL A 147 -15.68 16.99 -8.87
C VAL A 147 -14.21 16.57 -8.72
N ASP A 148 -13.96 15.39 -8.14
CA ASP A 148 -12.62 14.92 -7.82
C ASP A 148 -12.20 13.78 -8.74
N ASP A 149 -11.16 14.04 -9.55
CA ASP A 149 -10.58 13.06 -10.48
C ASP A 149 -9.44 12.24 -9.84
N GLY A 150 -9.09 12.57 -8.59
CA GLY A 150 -7.97 11.97 -7.85
C GLY A 150 -8.34 10.76 -6.99
N THR A 151 -9.59 10.31 -7.00
CA THR A 151 -10.05 9.20 -6.15
C THR A 151 -10.85 8.14 -6.88
N ALA A 152 -10.71 6.90 -6.41
CA ALA A 152 -11.48 5.77 -6.89
C ALA A 152 -12.80 5.63 -6.11
N LEU A 153 -13.89 5.38 -6.85
CA LEU A 153 -15.18 4.99 -6.28
C LEU A 153 -15.21 3.48 -6.03
N THR A 154 -15.55 3.08 -4.79
CA THR A 154 -15.96 1.71 -4.50
C THR A 154 -17.44 1.52 -4.84
N PRO A 155 -17.96 0.28 -4.98
CA PRO A 155 -19.39 0.05 -5.18
C PRO A 155 -20.28 0.71 -4.10
N ARG A 156 -19.81 0.76 -2.85
CA ARG A 156 -20.52 1.47 -1.78
C ARG A 156 -20.50 2.98 -1.99
N LYS A 157 -19.37 3.55 -2.42
CA LYS A 157 -19.27 5.00 -2.68
C LYS A 157 -20.06 5.42 -3.92
N LEU A 158 -20.16 4.55 -4.92
CA LEU A 158 -21.11 4.71 -6.01
C LEU A 158 -22.54 4.73 -5.48
N ALA A 159 -22.93 3.82 -4.58
CA ALA A 159 -24.27 3.90 -3.98
C ALA A 159 -24.48 5.17 -3.13
N ASP A 160 -23.44 5.64 -2.43
CA ASP A 160 -23.48 6.86 -1.62
C ASP A 160 -23.62 8.14 -2.49
N SER A 161 -23.11 8.14 -3.73
CA SER A 161 -23.20 9.29 -4.63
C SER A 161 -24.65 9.61 -5.04
N PHE A 162 -25.53 8.61 -5.05
CA PHE A 162 -26.95 8.77 -5.33
C PHE A 162 -27.80 9.07 -4.08
N LYS A 163 -27.21 9.14 -2.88
CA LYS A 163 -27.93 9.30 -1.60
C LYS A 163 -27.66 10.66 -0.95
N GLY A 164 -28.22 10.89 0.23
CA GLY A 164 -27.97 12.10 1.01
C GLY A 164 -28.52 13.33 0.30
N ALA A 165 -27.68 14.34 0.05
CA ALA A 165 -28.08 15.58 -0.62
C ALA A 165 -28.58 15.38 -2.08
N ASN A 166 -28.33 14.19 -2.66
CA ASN A 166 -28.74 13.84 -4.01
C ASN A 166 -30.08 13.07 -4.06
N GLN A 167 -30.74 12.82 -2.93
CA GLN A 167 -32.00 12.07 -2.89
C GLN A 167 -32.93 12.48 -1.75
N GLN A 168 -34.22 12.55 -2.07
CA GLN A 168 -35.32 12.56 -1.10
C GLN A 168 -36.41 11.60 -1.58
N LEU A 169 -36.68 10.53 -0.83
CA LEU A 169 -37.68 9.51 -1.23
C LEU A 169 -39.04 9.67 -0.56
N SER A 170 -39.11 10.30 0.61
CA SER A 170 -40.35 10.47 1.36
C SER A 170 -41.08 11.76 0.96
N GLY A 171 -42.40 11.67 0.79
CA GLY A 171 -43.25 12.80 0.40
C GLY A 171 -42.99 13.26 -1.03
N GLN A 172 -42.97 14.59 -1.24
CA GLN A 172 -42.52 15.15 -2.52
C GLN A 172 -41.00 14.94 -2.61
N GLY A 173 -40.56 14.13 -3.57
CA GLY A 173 -39.21 13.59 -3.63
C GLY A 173 -38.42 14.04 -4.85
N PHE A 174 -37.12 13.75 -4.81
CA PHE A 174 -36.22 13.97 -5.93
C PHE A 174 -35.06 12.98 -5.95
N GLN A 175 -34.48 12.79 -7.13
CA GLN A 175 -33.20 12.15 -7.35
C GLN A 175 -32.36 13.03 -8.28
N LYS A 176 -31.16 13.42 -7.82
CA LYS A 176 -30.13 14.04 -8.65
C LYS A 176 -29.24 12.94 -9.21
N LEU A 177 -28.95 13.00 -10.49
CA LEU A 177 -28.12 12.03 -11.20
C LEU A 177 -26.75 12.64 -11.53
N PRO A 178 -25.69 11.80 -11.59
CA PRO A 178 -24.44 12.20 -12.20
C PRO A 178 -24.69 12.72 -13.63
N GLY A 179 -24.16 13.89 -13.95
CA GLY A 179 -24.44 14.60 -15.21
C GLY A 179 -25.43 15.76 -15.09
N GLY A 180 -25.99 15.99 -13.90
CA GLY A 180 -26.80 17.18 -13.59
C GLY A 180 -28.31 17.02 -13.78
N LEU A 181 -28.76 15.91 -14.38
CA LEU A 181 -30.18 15.62 -14.54
C LEU A 181 -30.85 15.39 -13.17
N ILE A 182 -32.03 15.98 -12.98
CA ILE A 182 -32.82 15.90 -11.78
C ILE A 182 -34.19 15.33 -12.14
N LEU A 183 -34.60 14.29 -11.41
CA LEU A 183 -35.94 13.72 -11.42
C LEU A 183 -36.65 14.17 -10.15
N GLN A 184 -37.87 14.68 -10.27
CA GLN A 184 -38.69 15.06 -9.12
C GLN A 184 -40.09 14.49 -9.25
N TRP A 185 -40.70 14.20 -8.12
CA TRP A 185 -42.05 13.65 -8.07
C TRP A 185 -42.77 14.10 -6.81
N GLY A 186 -44.08 13.91 -6.79
CA GLY A 186 -44.85 14.12 -5.59
C GLY A 186 -46.32 13.87 -5.80
N GLU A 187 -47.07 14.11 -4.73
CA GLU A 187 -48.52 14.11 -4.74
C GLU A 187 -49.04 15.36 -4.04
N LEU A 188 -50.12 15.93 -4.57
CA LEU A 188 -50.80 17.06 -3.96
C LEU A 188 -52.27 17.10 -4.42
N THR A 189 -53.16 17.54 -3.53
CA THR A 189 -54.53 17.88 -3.91
C THR A 189 -54.61 19.32 -4.42
N ILE A 190 -55.05 19.48 -5.66
CA ILE A 190 -55.28 20.79 -6.29
C ILE A 190 -56.78 21.09 -6.28
N THR A 191 -57.16 22.26 -5.77
CA THR A 191 -58.51 22.80 -5.85
C THR A 191 -58.54 23.94 -6.85
N ASN A 192 -59.31 23.80 -7.92
CA ASN A 192 -59.40 24.69 -9.07
C ASN A 192 -58.04 24.85 -9.79
N THR A 193 -57.15 25.66 -9.20
CA THR A 193 -55.80 25.94 -9.70
C THR A 193 -54.83 26.06 -8.52
N GLY A 194 -53.58 25.65 -8.69
CA GLY A 194 -52.57 25.79 -7.64
C GLY A 194 -51.14 25.76 -8.17
N ASN A 195 -50.21 26.31 -7.38
CA ASN A 195 -48.79 26.17 -7.62
C ASN A 195 -48.25 24.96 -6.87
N ILE A 196 -47.39 24.20 -7.53
CA ILE A 196 -46.70 23.05 -6.97
C ILE A 196 -45.23 23.44 -6.91
N THR A 197 -44.66 23.38 -5.71
CA THR A 197 -43.25 23.71 -5.47
C THR A 197 -42.42 22.44 -5.56
N PHE A 198 -41.40 22.46 -6.40
CA PHE A 198 -40.48 21.36 -6.53
C PHE A 198 -39.61 21.22 -5.27
N PRO A 199 -39.33 20.00 -4.79
CA PRO A 199 -38.42 19.75 -3.67
C PRO A 199 -37.03 20.37 -3.82
N SER A 200 -36.51 20.43 -5.06
CA SER A 200 -35.28 21.13 -5.42
C SER A 200 -35.57 22.03 -6.62
N ALA A 201 -35.11 23.28 -6.61
CA ALA A 201 -35.14 24.06 -7.85
C ALA A 201 -34.23 23.41 -8.92
N PHE A 202 -34.65 23.44 -10.18
CA PHE A 202 -33.84 23.02 -11.33
C PHE A 202 -32.87 24.15 -11.71
N PRO A 203 -31.55 23.99 -11.53
CA PRO A 203 -30.58 25.07 -11.71
C PRO A 203 -30.62 25.77 -13.08
N ASN A 204 -30.88 25.04 -14.16
CA ASN A 204 -30.85 25.52 -15.54
C ASN A 204 -32.23 25.51 -16.21
N GLY A 205 -33.14 24.64 -15.77
CA GLY A 205 -34.54 24.71 -16.18
C GLY A 205 -35.29 23.39 -16.15
N VAL A 206 -36.60 23.49 -16.34
CA VAL A 206 -37.50 22.34 -16.42
C VAL A 206 -37.62 21.90 -17.87
N LEU A 207 -37.33 20.63 -18.14
CA LEU A 207 -37.43 20.01 -19.46
C LEU A 207 -38.83 19.44 -19.72
N ASN A 208 -39.42 18.80 -18.70
CA ASN A 208 -40.74 18.18 -18.82
C ASN A 208 -41.47 18.15 -17.48
N VAL A 209 -42.80 18.25 -17.54
CA VAL A 209 -43.70 17.98 -16.43
C VAL A 209 -44.84 17.08 -16.91
N SER A 210 -45.25 16.15 -16.07
CA SER A 210 -46.43 15.32 -16.31
C SER A 210 -47.16 15.06 -15.00
N ALA A 211 -48.47 14.84 -15.08
CA ALA A 211 -49.27 14.50 -13.92
C ALA A 211 -50.43 13.58 -14.32
N THR A 212 -50.79 12.73 -13.38
CA THR A 212 -51.91 11.81 -13.49
C THR A 212 -52.86 12.09 -12.33
N ALA A 213 -54.14 12.26 -12.64
CA ALA A 213 -55.17 12.37 -11.63
C ALA A 213 -55.26 11.06 -10.83
N MET A 214 -55.29 11.16 -9.51
CA MET A 214 -55.48 10.02 -8.61
C MET A 214 -56.92 9.53 -8.71
N SER A 215 -57.11 8.21 -8.60
CA SER A 215 -58.46 7.64 -8.41
C SER A 215 -59.05 8.22 -7.11
N ALA A 216 -60.32 8.59 -7.13
CA ALA A 216 -60.96 9.32 -6.04
C ALA A 216 -60.86 8.55 -4.71
N ILE A 217 -60.00 9.00 -3.79
CA ILE A 217 -60.10 8.60 -2.38
C ILE A 217 -61.12 9.49 -1.65
N ASP A 218 -61.49 10.65 -2.19
CA ASP A 218 -62.43 11.58 -1.54
C ASP A 218 -63.24 12.46 -2.49
N SER A 219 -64.09 11.87 -3.33
CA SER A 219 -65.26 12.59 -3.84
C SER A 219 -66.32 11.59 -4.26
N THR A 220 -67.55 11.81 -3.81
CA THR A 220 -68.79 11.08 -4.14
C THR A 220 -69.15 11.05 -5.64
N THR A 221 -68.24 11.47 -6.52
CA THR A 221 -68.36 11.48 -7.98
C THR A 221 -67.17 10.77 -8.61
N THR A 222 -67.45 9.58 -9.15
CA THR A 222 -66.56 8.71 -9.94
C THR A 222 -66.28 9.29 -11.34
N SER A 223 -66.13 10.60 -11.45
CA SER A 223 -66.08 11.31 -12.73
C SER A 223 -64.65 11.62 -13.15
N SER A 224 -64.36 11.34 -14.43
CA SER A 224 -63.10 11.70 -15.09
C SER A 224 -62.79 13.20 -14.94
N CYS A 225 -61.50 13.54 -14.88
CA CYS A 225 -61.03 14.92 -14.86
C CYS A 225 -59.76 15.05 -15.71
N PHE A 226 -59.51 16.27 -16.20
CA PHE A 226 -58.32 16.66 -16.92
C PHE A 226 -57.42 17.49 -16.02
N VAL A 227 -56.12 17.26 -16.09
CA VAL A 227 -55.10 18.05 -15.39
C VAL A 227 -54.29 18.80 -16.44
N GLU A 228 -54.32 20.13 -16.36
CA GLU A 228 -53.47 21.00 -17.17
C GLU A 228 -52.26 21.43 -16.34
N LEU A 229 -51.08 21.41 -16.95
CA LEU A 229 -49.81 21.76 -16.32
C LEU A 229 -49.08 22.84 -17.10
N ALA A 230 -48.42 23.74 -16.39
CA ALA A 230 -47.49 24.69 -16.99
C ALA A 230 -46.30 24.95 -16.06
N VAL A 231 -45.09 24.96 -16.60
CA VAL A 231 -43.90 25.39 -15.85
C VAL A 231 -44.02 26.90 -15.58
N ARG A 232 -43.80 27.32 -14.33
CA ARG A 232 -43.81 28.75 -13.95
C ARG A 232 -42.40 29.30 -13.87
N ASN A 233 -41.52 28.57 -13.20
CA ASN A 233 -40.11 28.90 -13.03
C ASN A 233 -39.34 27.62 -12.66
N ALA A 234 -38.03 27.75 -12.46
CA ALA A 234 -37.14 26.66 -12.06
C ALA A 234 -37.56 25.90 -10.77
N GLY A 235 -38.30 26.54 -9.87
CA GLY A 235 -38.72 25.95 -8.59
C GLY A 235 -40.19 25.54 -8.53
N GLN A 236 -40.99 25.86 -9.56
CA GLN A 236 -42.44 25.71 -9.49
C GLN A 236 -43.08 25.40 -10.84
N MET A 237 -44.12 24.58 -10.78
CA MET A 237 -45.12 24.47 -11.83
C MET A 237 -46.48 24.90 -11.32
N TRP A 238 -47.40 25.12 -12.25
CA TRP A 238 -48.79 25.41 -11.98
C TRP A 238 -49.64 24.27 -12.52
N ALA A 239 -50.71 23.95 -11.81
CA ALA A 239 -51.68 22.94 -12.18
C ALA A 239 -53.11 23.49 -12.10
N LYS A 240 -53.98 22.99 -12.98
CA LYS A 240 -55.42 23.25 -12.98
C LYS A 240 -56.19 21.97 -13.18
N VAL A 241 -57.26 21.79 -12.40
CA VAL A 241 -58.12 20.62 -12.46
C VAL A 241 -59.44 21.00 -13.10
N ILE A 242 -59.79 20.30 -14.18
CA ILE A 242 -61.03 20.49 -14.94
C ILE A 242 -61.83 19.18 -14.86
N GLN A 243 -63.09 19.25 -14.42
CA GLN A 243 -63.99 18.11 -14.36
C GLN A 243 -64.49 17.72 -15.76
N TYR A 244 -65.13 16.55 -15.89
CA TYR A 244 -65.73 16.09 -17.15
C TYR A 244 -66.75 17.08 -17.75
N ASP A 245 -67.39 17.92 -16.92
CA ASP A 245 -68.37 18.93 -17.33
C ASP A 245 -67.72 20.29 -17.72
N GLY A 246 -66.39 20.37 -17.74
CA GLY A 246 -65.63 21.57 -18.08
C GLY A 246 -65.49 22.57 -16.94
N ARG A 247 -66.06 22.33 -15.76
CA ARG A 247 -65.90 23.21 -14.60
C ARG A 247 -64.60 22.92 -13.86
N LEU A 248 -64.15 23.90 -13.08
CA LEU A 248 -63.03 23.70 -12.15
C LEU A 248 -63.43 22.74 -11.03
N GLY A 249 -62.46 21.99 -10.50
CA GLY A 249 -62.74 21.01 -9.44
C GLY A 249 -61.55 20.75 -8.52
N THR A 250 -61.73 19.81 -7.62
CA THR A 250 -60.70 19.37 -6.67
C THR A 250 -60.30 17.94 -6.97
N ARG A 251 -58.98 17.68 -7.09
CA ARG A 251 -58.44 16.33 -7.31
C ARG A 251 -57.03 16.19 -6.77
N GLY A 252 -56.73 15.03 -6.18
CA GLY A 252 -55.36 14.58 -5.91
C GLY A 252 -54.62 14.25 -7.20
N ILE A 253 -53.39 14.70 -7.37
CA ILE A 253 -52.57 14.38 -8.54
C ILE A 253 -51.25 13.76 -8.11
N HIS A 254 -50.80 12.74 -8.83
CA HIS A 254 -49.39 12.35 -8.84
C HIS A 254 -48.70 13.10 -9.97
N TRP A 255 -47.55 13.70 -9.69
CA TRP A 255 -46.81 14.46 -10.68
C TRP A 255 -45.35 14.02 -10.74
N THR A 256 -44.77 14.19 -11.92
CA THR A 256 -43.33 14.04 -12.15
C THR A 256 -42.80 15.22 -12.94
N ALA A 257 -41.55 15.59 -12.68
CA ALA A 257 -40.83 16.65 -13.38
C ALA A 257 -39.39 16.22 -13.66
N LEU A 258 -38.89 16.68 -14.81
CA LEU A 258 -37.54 16.41 -15.30
C LEU A 258 -36.87 17.74 -15.64
N GLY A 259 -35.60 17.90 -15.29
CA GLY A 259 -34.83 19.12 -15.57
C GLY A 259 -33.39 18.99 -15.10
N TRP A 260 -32.62 20.07 -15.16
CA TRP A 260 -31.22 20.15 -14.70
C TRP A 260 -30.88 21.60 -14.32
#